data_AF-A0A7R9E9A7-F1
#
_entry.id   AF-A0A7R9E9A7-F1
#
_cell.length_a   1.000
_cell.length_b   1.000
_cell.length_c   1.000
_cell.angle_alpha   90.00
_cell.angle_beta   90.00
_cell.angle_gamma   90.00
#
_symmetry.space_group_name_H-M   'P 1'
#
loop_
_entity.id
_entity.type
_entity.pdbx_description
1 polymer ?
#
loop_
_entity_poly.entity_id
_entity_poly.type
_entity_poly.pdbx_seq_one_letter_code
_entity_poly.pdbx_strand_id
1 'polypeptide(L)'
;MANNNVQEDENDISYLKQQLNVARNEIHNLRQQIKSLNHSQQKEVERIHTILESWQCQSCRCSPAMPIGDTTLANVPEETLLLRPIGLVSTWFPEKRATPRQPGICASSQGKLTLYNSVFTNPEHALEGLECFSHMWILFYFHKNDSTHVRAKVSPPRLNGARTGVFGTRSPHRPSPIGLSLVSIDKIDGKLNIPLYTTH
;
A
#
# COMPACT_ATOMS: atom_id res chain seq x y z
N MET A 1 29.11 -59.60 39.91
CA MET A 1 28.95 -58.73 38.71
C MET A 1 27.84 -57.66 38.87
N ALA A 2 27.09 -57.60 39.97
CA ALA A 2 25.98 -56.66 40.14
C ALA A 2 26.36 -55.26 40.73
N ASN A 3 27.56 -55.09 41.27
CA ASN A 3 27.99 -53.84 41.92
C ASN A 3 28.41 -52.71 40.97
N ASN A 4 28.72 -53.02 39.70
CA ASN A 4 29.16 -51.98 38.75
C ASN A 4 27.98 -51.21 38.15
N ASN A 5 26.83 -51.87 37.90
CA ASN A 5 25.65 -51.20 37.33
C ASN A 5 25.04 -50.15 38.26
N VAL A 6 24.93 -50.44 39.56
CA VAL A 6 24.30 -49.51 40.52
C VAL A 6 25.12 -48.22 40.66
N GLN A 7 26.44 -48.33 40.53
CA GLN A 7 27.36 -47.20 40.67
C GLN A 7 27.43 -46.36 39.39
N GLU A 8 27.27 -46.97 38.20
CA GLU A 8 27.08 -46.26 36.93
C GLU A 8 25.74 -45.52 36.91
N ASP A 9 24.64 -46.15 37.35
CA ASP A 9 23.32 -45.54 37.42
C ASP A 9 23.27 -44.33 38.38
N GLU A 10 23.93 -44.40 39.55
CA GLU A 10 24.02 -43.26 40.47
C GLU A 10 24.83 -42.08 39.90
N ASN A 11 25.90 -42.37 39.16
CA ASN A 11 26.72 -41.36 38.50
C ASN A 11 25.94 -40.67 37.36
N ASP A 12 25.18 -41.43 36.57
CA ASP A 12 24.32 -40.89 35.50
C ASP A 12 23.18 -40.03 36.04
N ILE A 13 22.54 -40.45 37.13
CA ILE A 13 21.51 -39.64 37.81
C ILE A 13 22.10 -38.34 38.36
N SER A 14 23.31 -38.38 38.93
CA SER A 14 24.02 -37.19 39.41
C SER A 14 24.35 -36.22 38.27
N TYR A 15 24.85 -36.75 37.15
CA TYR A 15 25.15 -35.98 35.94
C TYR A 15 23.91 -35.30 35.36
N LEU A 16 22.79 -36.03 35.22
CA LEU A 16 21.52 -35.48 34.72
C LEU A 16 20.95 -34.40 35.64
N LYS A 17 21.08 -34.56 36.97
CA LYS A 17 20.71 -33.52 37.95
C LYS A 17 21.56 -32.26 37.79
N GLN A 18 22.85 -32.41 37.55
CA GLN A 18 23.76 -31.30 37.28
C GLN A 18 23.37 -30.56 36.00
N GLN A 19 23.11 -31.29 34.90
CA GLN A 19 22.64 -30.73 33.63
C GLN A 19 21.31 -29.98 33.76
N LEU A 20 20.35 -30.53 34.50
CA LEU A 20 19.08 -29.86 34.80
C LEU A 20 19.29 -28.55 35.57
N ASN A 21 20.26 -28.51 36.47
CA ASN A 21 20.56 -27.31 37.24
C ASN A 21 21.19 -26.21 36.36
N VAL A 22 22.12 -26.61 35.47
CA VAL A 22 22.69 -25.70 34.46
C VAL A 22 21.59 -25.16 33.54
N ALA A 23 20.74 -26.01 32.98
CA ALA A 23 19.65 -25.60 32.10
C ALA A 23 18.66 -24.65 32.81
N ARG A 24 18.34 -24.87 34.09
CA ARG A 24 17.50 -23.95 34.88
C ARG A 24 18.15 -22.59 35.05
N ASN A 25 19.44 -22.56 35.35
CA ASN A 25 20.20 -21.31 35.48
C ASN A 25 20.29 -20.57 34.14
N GLU A 26 20.47 -21.27 33.03
CA GLU A 26 20.46 -20.69 31.68
C GLU A 26 19.08 -20.11 31.34
N ILE A 27 17.99 -20.85 31.60
CA ILE A 27 16.62 -20.35 31.40
C ILE A 27 16.38 -19.10 32.25
N HIS A 28 16.87 -19.08 33.49
CA HIS A 28 16.79 -17.89 34.34
C HIS A 28 17.54 -16.70 33.72
N ASN A 29 18.78 -16.91 33.29
CA ASN A 29 19.60 -15.87 32.67
C ASN A 29 18.98 -15.34 31.38
N LEU A 30 18.47 -16.22 30.51
CA LEU A 30 17.78 -15.83 29.27
C LEU A 30 16.51 -15.03 29.56
N ARG A 31 15.73 -15.39 30.58
CA ARG A 31 14.55 -14.60 31.01
C ARG A 31 14.94 -13.21 31.48
N GLN A 32 16.04 -13.06 32.22
CA GLN A 32 16.53 -11.74 32.63
C GLN A 32 17.01 -10.92 31.43
N GLN A 33 17.72 -11.54 30.47
CA GLN A 33 18.16 -10.87 29.24
C GLN A 33 16.98 -10.41 28.38
N ILE A 34 15.95 -11.23 28.20
CA ILE A 34 14.73 -10.85 27.47
C ILE A 34 14.05 -9.66 28.16
N LYS A 35 13.97 -9.68 29.50
CA LYS A 35 13.38 -8.58 30.26
C LYS A 35 14.16 -7.28 30.08
N SER A 36 15.49 -7.32 30.16
CA SER A 36 16.32 -6.13 29.94
C SER A 36 16.24 -5.62 28.51
N LEU A 37 16.22 -6.53 27.52
CA LEU A 37 16.13 -6.19 26.10
C LEU A 37 14.78 -5.54 25.77
N ASN A 38 13.68 -6.09 26.27
CA ASN A 38 12.34 -5.51 26.11
C ASN A 38 12.25 -4.12 26.73
N HIS A 39 12.81 -3.92 27.92
CA HIS A 39 12.86 -2.60 28.54
C HIS A 39 13.66 -1.59 27.71
N SER A 40 14.82 -2.01 27.17
CA SER A 40 15.62 -1.17 26.26
C SER A 40 14.85 -0.84 24.98
N GLN A 41 14.18 -1.82 24.38
CA GLN A 41 13.36 -1.62 23.19
C GLN A 41 12.23 -0.62 23.46
N GLN A 42 11.53 -0.76 24.58
CA GLN A 42 10.45 0.15 24.96
C GLN A 42 10.95 1.59 25.12
N LYS A 43 12.12 1.77 25.73
CA LYS A 43 12.77 3.08 25.87
C LYS A 43 13.19 3.68 24.52
N GLU A 44 13.70 2.87 23.59
CA GLU A 44 14.01 3.35 22.24
C GLU A 44 12.74 3.71 21.45
N VAL A 45 11.65 2.95 21.62
CA VAL A 45 10.34 3.28 21.01
C VAL A 45 9.81 4.60 21.56
N GLU A 46 9.86 4.81 22.88
CA GLU A 46 9.47 6.08 23.50
C GLU A 46 10.33 7.24 22.98
N ARG A 47 11.66 7.05 22.87
CA ARG A 47 12.57 8.04 22.29
C ARG A 47 12.20 8.39 20.85
N ILE A 48 11.93 7.39 20.00
CA ILE A 48 11.49 7.61 18.61
C ILE A 48 10.18 8.39 18.60
N HIS A 49 9.23 8.06 19.47
CA HIS A 49 7.95 8.78 19.57
C HIS A 49 8.17 10.25 19.92
N THR A 50 9.00 10.55 20.92
CA THR A 50 9.34 11.94 21.29
C THR A 50 10.06 12.68 20.17
N ILE A 51 10.95 12.02 19.44
CA ILE A 51 11.62 12.62 18.27
C ILE A 51 10.57 12.93 17.19
N LEU A 52 9.67 12.00 16.87
CA LEU A 52 8.62 12.23 15.87
C LEU A 52 7.65 13.35 16.28
N GLU A 53 7.31 13.45 17.56
CA GLU A 53 6.46 14.53 18.09
C GLU A 53 7.15 15.90 18.03
N SER A 54 8.46 15.94 18.28
CA SER A 54 9.25 17.19 18.29
C SER A 54 9.84 17.54 16.92
N TRP A 55 9.85 16.61 15.97
CA TRP A 55 10.48 16.81 14.67
C TRP A 55 9.64 17.75 13.80
N GLN A 56 10.25 18.85 13.40
CA GLN A 56 9.71 19.78 12.41
C GLN A 56 10.66 19.81 11.21
N CYS A 57 10.09 19.63 10.03
CA CYS A 57 10.83 19.61 8.77
C CYS A 57 11.37 21.01 8.45
N GLN A 58 12.70 21.18 8.41
CA GLN A 58 13.33 22.47 8.10
C GLN A 58 13.20 22.92 6.63
N SER A 59 12.75 22.04 5.72
CA SER A 59 12.56 22.34 4.29
C SER A 59 11.10 22.28 3.83
N CYS A 60 10.18 21.85 4.68
CA CYS A 60 8.76 21.80 4.40
C CYS A 60 8.13 23.06 4.99
N ARG A 61 7.48 23.90 4.18
CA ARG A 61 6.59 24.96 4.70
C ARG A 61 5.35 24.34 5.34
N CYS A 62 5.50 23.73 6.50
CA CYS A 62 4.39 23.29 7.34
C CYS A 62 4.55 23.99 8.68
N SER A 63 4.04 25.22 8.75
CA SER A 63 3.86 25.90 10.03
C SER A 63 2.93 25.05 10.92
N PRO A 64 3.16 25.02 12.24
CA PRO A 64 2.20 24.43 13.17
C PRO A 64 0.85 25.12 12.98
N ALA A 65 -0.22 24.33 12.99
CA ALA A 65 -1.57 24.75 12.67
C ALA A 65 -1.88 26.12 13.27
N MET A 66 -2.10 27.11 12.40
CA MET A 66 -2.74 28.34 12.83
C MET A 66 -4.07 27.98 13.49
N PRO A 67 -4.52 28.72 14.52
CA PRO A 67 -5.90 28.60 14.96
C PRO A 67 -6.74 28.79 13.70
N ILE A 68 -7.59 27.80 13.41
CA ILE A 68 -8.58 27.87 12.35
C ILE A 68 -9.46 29.05 12.75
N GLY A 69 -9.09 30.25 12.28
CA GLY A 69 -9.98 31.37 12.23
C GLY A 69 -11.19 30.88 11.47
N ASP A 70 -12.34 31.13 12.05
CA ASP A 70 -13.68 30.84 11.54
C ASP A 70 -13.88 31.58 10.20
N THR A 71 -13.13 31.17 9.18
CA THR A 71 -13.41 31.48 7.80
C THR A 71 -14.35 30.38 7.42
N THR A 72 -15.63 30.65 7.61
CA THR A 72 -16.68 29.96 6.89
C THR A 72 -16.25 29.91 5.43
N LEU A 73 -15.69 28.78 4.99
CA LEU A 73 -15.53 28.41 3.58
C LEU A 73 -16.95 28.13 3.06
N ALA A 74 -17.78 29.17 3.12
CA ALA A 74 -19.09 29.19 2.53
C ALA A 74 -18.88 29.30 1.02
N ASN A 75 -19.29 28.24 0.34
CA ASN A 75 -19.33 28.10 -1.12
C ASN A 75 -17.98 28.13 -1.82
N VAL A 76 -17.33 26.96 -1.86
CA VAL A 76 -16.51 26.60 -3.03
C VAL A 76 -17.46 26.71 -4.24
N PRO A 77 -17.11 27.45 -5.31
CA PRO A 77 -17.89 27.44 -6.54
C PRO A 77 -18.09 25.99 -6.96
N GLU A 78 -19.32 25.60 -7.25
CA GLU A 78 -19.65 24.30 -7.83
C GLU A 78 -19.19 24.28 -9.32
N GLU A 79 -17.94 24.65 -9.56
CA GLU A 79 -17.30 24.62 -10.86
C GLU A 79 -17.15 23.17 -11.29
N THR A 80 -18.13 22.73 -12.08
CA THR A 80 -18.16 21.38 -12.62
C THR A 80 -17.16 21.29 -13.76
N LEU A 81 -16.07 20.55 -13.54
CA LEU A 81 -15.11 20.23 -14.59
C LEU A 81 -15.71 19.17 -15.53
N LEU A 82 -16.08 19.58 -16.74
CA LEU A 82 -16.54 18.66 -17.78
C LEU A 82 -15.33 18.03 -18.49
N LEU A 83 -15.08 16.75 -18.21
CA LEU A 83 -14.05 15.96 -18.87
C LEU A 83 -14.65 15.16 -20.02
N ARG A 84 -14.08 15.29 -21.22
CA ARG A 84 -14.42 14.44 -22.37
C ARG A 84 -13.53 13.20 -22.37
N PRO A 85 -14.09 11.98 -22.38
CA PRO A 85 -13.28 10.76 -22.46
C PRO A 85 -12.56 10.70 -23.81
N ILE A 86 -11.26 10.38 -23.76
CA ILE A 86 -10.40 10.26 -24.95
C ILE A 86 -10.40 8.84 -25.55
N GLY A 87 -10.88 7.86 -24.79
CA GLY A 87 -10.89 6.47 -25.19
C GLY A 87 -11.52 5.56 -24.14
N LEU A 88 -11.44 4.26 -24.41
CA LEU A 88 -11.95 3.21 -23.56
C LEU A 88 -10.81 2.26 -23.17
N VAL A 89 -10.74 1.95 -21.88
CA VAL A 89 -9.86 0.89 -21.36
C VAL A 89 -10.67 -0.40 -21.26
N SER A 90 -10.30 -1.41 -22.04
CA SER A 90 -10.81 -2.77 -21.93
C SER A 90 -9.81 -3.63 -21.16
N THR A 91 -10.30 -4.44 -20.22
CA THR A 91 -9.48 -5.40 -19.47
C THR A 91 -10.18 -6.73 -19.44
N TRP A 92 -9.46 -7.81 -19.16
CA TRP A 92 -10.05 -9.14 -19.02
C TRP A 92 -10.93 -9.31 -17.76
N PHE A 93 -11.13 -8.25 -16.97
CA PHE A 93 -11.94 -8.26 -15.77
C PHE A 93 -13.32 -7.64 -16.04
N PRO A 94 -14.38 -8.45 -16.26
CA PRO A 94 -15.73 -7.94 -16.52
C PRO A 94 -16.36 -7.26 -15.29
N GLU A 95 -15.91 -7.61 -14.08
CA GLU A 95 -16.52 -7.20 -12.82
C GLU A 95 -15.54 -6.50 -11.87
N LYS A 96 -16.06 -5.52 -11.10
CA LYS A 96 -15.33 -4.77 -10.05
C LYS A 96 -14.63 -5.67 -9.01
N ARG A 97 -15.14 -6.89 -8.81
CA ARG A 97 -14.61 -7.86 -7.82
C ARG A 97 -13.46 -8.69 -8.37
N ALA A 98 -13.38 -8.84 -9.70
CA ALA A 98 -12.34 -9.59 -10.39
C ALA A 98 -11.10 -8.73 -10.69
N THR A 99 -11.25 -7.41 -10.73
CA THR A 99 -10.12 -6.50 -10.96
C THR A 99 -9.13 -6.59 -9.78
N PRO A 100 -7.85 -6.88 -10.03
CA PRO A 100 -6.84 -6.99 -8.98
C PRO A 100 -6.75 -5.65 -8.26
N ARG A 101 -7.01 -5.67 -6.94
CA ARG A 101 -7.06 -4.47 -6.08
C ARG A 101 -5.68 -3.81 -5.91
N GLN A 102 -4.64 -4.48 -6.39
CA GLN A 102 -3.24 -4.10 -6.41
C GLN A 102 -2.64 -4.62 -7.72
N PRO A 103 -1.98 -3.78 -8.55
CA PRO A 103 -1.33 -4.23 -9.77
C PRO A 103 -0.29 -5.34 -9.53
N GLY A 104 0.29 -5.41 -8.32
CA GLY A 104 1.27 -6.45 -7.96
C GLY A 104 0.74 -7.88 -7.77
N ILE A 105 -0.58 -8.14 -7.78
CA ILE A 105 -1.14 -9.50 -7.54
C ILE A 105 -1.41 -10.26 -8.85
N CYS A 106 -1.51 -9.56 -9.99
CA CYS A 106 -1.69 -10.16 -11.31
C CYS A 106 -0.68 -9.52 -12.28
N ALA A 107 0.54 -10.08 -12.30
CA ALA A 107 1.69 -9.52 -13.01
C ALA A 107 1.54 -9.47 -14.56
N SER A 108 0.48 -10.06 -15.11
CA SER A 108 0.29 -10.24 -16.55
C SER A 108 -1.16 -10.01 -16.99
N SER A 109 -1.90 -9.14 -16.29
CA SER A 109 -3.22 -8.74 -16.79
C SER A 109 -3.07 -7.93 -18.08
N GLN A 110 -3.51 -8.51 -19.18
CA GLN A 110 -3.65 -7.83 -20.46
C GLN A 110 -4.82 -6.84 -20.42
N GLY A 111 -4.55 -5.63 -20.87
CA GLY A 111 -5.51 -4.58 -21.13
C GLY A 111 -5.35 -4.04 -22.55
N LYS A 112 -6.36 -3.34 -23.04
CA LYS A 112 -6.33 -2.64 -24.32
C LYS A 112 -6.92 -1.26 -24.13
N LEU A 113 -6.13 -0.23 -24.41
CA LEU A 113 -6.60 1.14 -24.52
C LEU A 113 -6.95 1.41 -25.99
N THR A 114 -8.21 1.75 -26.24
CA THR A 114 -8.68 2.15 -27.58
C THR A 114 -9.07 3.61 -27.52
N LEU A 115 -8.39 4.46 -28.28
CA LEU A 115 -8.74 5.88 -28.40
C LEU A 115 -9.92 6.07 -29.35
N TYR A 116 -10.74 7.09 -29.09
CA TYR A 116 -11.85 7.42 -29.99
C TYR A 116 -11.35 8.24 -31.18
N ASN A 117 -11.76 7.87 -32.40
CA ASN A 117 -11.43 8.60 -33.63
C ASN A 117 -11.93 10.06 -33.64
N SER A 118 -12.86 10.43 -32.75
CA SER A 118 -13.44 11.77 -32.69
C SER A 118 -12.66 12.78 -31.83
N VAL A 119 -11.53 12.36 -31.25
CA VAL A 119 -10.74 13.19 -30.32
C VAL A 119 -9.74 14.06 -31.06
N PHE A 120 -9.10 13.53 -32.10
CA PHE A 120 -8.10 14.23 -32.90
C PHE A 120 -8.37 14.04 -34.39
N THR A 121 -8.05 15.06 -35.18
CA THR A 121 -8.14 15.00 -36.65
C THR A 121 -7.17 13.97 -37.22
N ASN A 122 -5.94 13.90 -36.68
CA ASN A 122 -4.88 12.95 -37.05
C ASN A 122 -4.43 12.20 -35.79
N PRO A 123 -5.11 11.10 -35.45
CA PRO A 123 -4.96 10.49 -34.15
C PRO A 123 -3.69 9.62 -34.05
N GLU A 124 -3.08 9.23 -35.17
CA GLU A 124 -1.74 8.63 -35.23
C GLU A 124 -0.61 9.57 -34.75
N HIS A 125 -0.68 10.87 -35.06
CA HIS A 125 0.34 11.84 -34.60
C HIS A 125 0.33 12.02 -33.07
N ALA A 126 -0.83 11.82 -32.43
CA ALA A 126 -0.94 11.92 -30.97
C ALA A 126 -0.24 10.75 -30.24
N LEU A 127 0.10 9.68 -30.97
CA LEU A 127 0.78 8.50 -30.46
C LEU A 127 2.26 8.45 -30.84
N GLU A 128 2.73 9.36 -31.69
CA GLU A 128 4.11 9.40 -32.16
C GLU A 128 5.08 9.64 -30.99
N GLY A 129 6.14 8.84 -30.94
CA GLY A 129 7.15 8.91 -29.88
C GLY A 129 6.75 8.21 -28.58
N LEU A 130 5.52 7.71 -28.46
CA LEU A 130 5.11 6.93 -27.29
C LEU A 130 5.83 5.56 -27.26
N GLU A 131 6.23 5.05 -28.42
CA GLU A 131 7.05 3.84 -28.59
C GLU A 131 8.46 3.94 -27.96
N CYS A 132 8.94 5.16 -27.70
CA CYS A 132 10.23 5.38 -27.04
C CYS A 132 10.15 5.14 -25.51
N PHE A 133 8.96 4.94 -24.95
CA PHE A 133 8.75 4.73 -23.52
C PHE A 133 8.34 3.30 -23.22
N SER A 134 8.87 2.74 -22.14
CA SER A 134 8.46 1.42 -21.66
C SER A 134 7.15 1.46 -20.87
N HIS A 135 6.79 2.62 -20.31
CA HIS A 135 5.67 2.80 -19.40
C HIS A 135 4.91 4.10 -19.67
N MET A 136 3.61 4.10 -19.35
CA MET A 136 2.74 5.27 -19.44
C MET A 136 1.83 5.37 -18.22
N TRP A 137 1.53 6.61 -17.82
CA TRP A 137 0.49 6.91 -16.84
C TRP A 137 -0.87 7.03 -17.52
N ILE A 138 -1.86 6.33 -16.98
CA ILE A 138 -3.25 6.40 -17.43
C ILE A 138 -4.08 7.01 -16.31
N LEU A 139 -4.72 8.13 -16.64
CA LEU A 139 -5.83 8.68 -15.87
C LEU A 139 -7.14 8.12 -16.41
N PHE A 140 -7.94 7.51 -15.55
CA PHE A 140 -9.21 6.92 -15.95
C PHE A 140 -10.32 7.29 -14.97
N TYR A 141 -11.55 7.31 -15.47
CA TYR A 141 -12.73 7.63 -14.67
C TYR A 141 -13.41 6.35 -14.18
N PHE A 142 -13.75 6.27 -12.89
CA PHE A 142 -14.50 5.15 -12.33
C PHE A 142 -15.98 5.24 -12.71
N HIS A 143 -16.31 4.87 -13.95
CA HIS A 143 -17.65 4.97 -14.55
C HIS A 143 -18.77 4.22 -13.82
N LYS A 144 -18.44 3.26 -12.94
CA LYS A 144 -19.42 2.52 -12.13
C LYS A 144 -19.46 2.99 -10.68
N ASN A 145 -18.88 4.15 -10.34
CA ASN A 145 -18.91 4.66 -8.98
C ASN A 145 -20.17 5.52 -8.77
N ASP A 146 -21.32 4.87 -8.61
CA ASP A 146 -22.65 5.52 -8.54
C ASP A 146 -22.95 6.17 -7.17
N SER A 147 -21.93 6.43 -6.34
CA SER A 147 -22.15 6.95 -5.00
C SER A 147 -22.46 8.44 -5.03
N THR A 148 -23.74 8.80 -4.89
CA THR A 148 -24.22 10.17 -4.64
C THR A 148 -23.66 10.78 -3.36
N HIS A 149 -23.20 9.94 -2.42
CA HIS A 149 -22.57 10.35 -1.17
C HIS A 149 -21.16 9.77 -1.00
N VAL A 150 -20.16 10.64 -1.09
CA VAL A 150 -18.77 10.30 -0.78
C VAL A 150 -18.53 10.46 0.72
N ARG A 151 -18.20 9.36 1.40
CA ARG A 151 -17.86 9.37 2.83
C ARG A 151 -16.45 9.90 3.03
N ALA A 152 -16.23 10.78 4.02
CA ALA A 152 -14.89 11.28 4.34
C ALA A 152 -13.89 10.20 4.80
N LYS A 153 -14.39 9.10 5.39
CA LYS A 153 -13.59 7.95 5.85
C LYS A 153 -14.03 6.65 5.18
N VAL A 154 -13.06 5.88 4.71
CA VAL A 154 -13.21 4.54 4.11
C VAL A 154 -12.51 3.49 4.98
N SER A 155 -12.85 2.22 4.77
CA SER A 155 -12.15 1.09 5.42
C SER A 155 -11.41 0.29 4.34
N PRO A 156 -10.11 0.56 4.11
CA PRO A 156 -9.30 -0.21 3.19
C PRO A 156 -9.16 -1.65 3.67
N PRO A 157 -9.16 -2.66 2.78
CA PRO A 157 -9.04 -4.07 3.17
C PRO A 157 -7.79 -4.39 3.99
N ARG A 158 -6.70 -3.64 3.79
CA ARG A 158 -5.40 -3.83 4.46
C ARG A 158 -5.36 -3.32 5.90
N LEU A 159 -6.36 -2.57 6.33
CA LEU A 159 -6.36 -1.91 7.64
C LEU A 159 -7.14 -2.71 8.71
N ASN A 160 -7.43 -4.00 8.48
CA ASN A 160 -8.15 -4.88 9.41
C ASN A 160 -9.42 -4.25 10.03
N GLY A 161 -10.20 -3.51 9.22
CA GLY A 161 -11.43 -2.85 9.66
C GLY A 161 -11.25 -1.42 10.19
N ALA A 162 -10.03 -0.94 10.41
CA ALA A 162 -9.81 0.45 10.78
C ALA A 162 -10.21 1.40 9.63
N ARG A 163 -10.72 2.58 10.01
CA ARG A 163 -11.21 3.60 9.07
C ARG A 163 -10.16 4.70 8.92
N THR A 164 -9.84 5.06 7.69
CA THR A 164 -8.92 6.16 7.38
C THR A 164 -9.55 7.14 6.39
N GLY A 165 -9.00 8.35 6.30
CA GLY A 165 -9.50 9.39 5.40
C GLY A 165 -9.39 8.97 3.93
N VAL A 166 -10.37 9.32 3.10
CA VAL A 166 -10.39 8.97 1.66
C VAL A 166 -9.09 9.38 0.95
N PHE A 167 -8.60 10.58 1.22
CA PHE A 167 -7.39 11.12 0.58
C PHE A 167 -6.10 10.42 1.03
N GLY A 168 -6.12 9.73 2.17
CA GLY A 168 -5.03 8.83 2.60
C GLY A 168 -5.08 7.46 1.94
N THR A 169 -5.98 7.24 0.97
CA THR A 169 -6.20 5.94 0.32
C THR A 169 -6.33 6.07 -1.19
N ARG A 170 -6.26 4.94 -1.88
CA ARG A 170 -6.59 4.81 -3.31
C ARG A 170 -8.05 4.37 -3.54
N SER A 171 -8.97 4.74 -2.64
CA SER A 171 -10.38 4.39 -2.76
C SER A 171 -11.00 5.00 -4.04
N PRO A 172 -11.79 4.22 -4.82
CA PRO A 172 -12.54 4.74 -5.95
C PRO A 172 -13.70 5.65 -5.51
N HIS A 173 -14.19 5.48 -4.27
CA HIS A 173 -15.23 6.32 -3.68
C HIS A 173 -14.64 7.64 -3.16
N ARG A 174 -14.56 8.64 -4.04
CA ARG A 174 -13.99 9.98 -3.78
C ARG A 174 -14.75 11.06 -4.56
N PRO A 175 -14.66 12.35 -4.18
CA PRO A 175 -15.46 13.41 -4.81
C PRO A 175 -15.25 13.51 -6.32
N SER A 176 -14.00 13.39 -6.78
CA SER A 176 -13.64 13.26 -8.19
C SER A 176 -13.15 11.84 -8.43
N PRO A 177 -13.97 10.94 -9.01
CA PRO A 177 -13.67 9.51 -9.13
C PRO A 177 -12.71 9.23 -10.30
N ILE A 178 -11.51 9.78 -10.19
CA ILE A 178 -10.39 9.61 -11.11
C ILE A 178 -9.38 8.63 -10.48
N GLY A 179 -9.02 7.61 -11.24
CA GLY A 179 -7.96 6.67 -10.96
C GLY A 179 -6.70 7.00 -11.74
N LEU A 180 -5.57 6.52 -11.23
CA LEU A 180 -4.25 6.62 -11.85
C LEU A 180 -3.63 5.22 -11.85
N SER A 181 -3.13 4.80 -13.01
CA SER A 181 -2.39 3.54 -13.17
C SER A 181 -1.13 3.76 -13.97
N LEU A 182 -0.04 3.14 -13.53
CA LEU A 182 1.17 2.95 -14.34
C LEU A 182 0.98 1.64 -15.11
N VAL A 183 1.23 1.67 -16.42
CA VAL A 183 1.12 0.50 -17.30
C VAL A 183 2.36 0.38 -18.18
N SER A 184 2.77 -0.83 -18.54
CA SER A 184 3.74 -1.01 -19.61
C SER A 184 3.05 -1.02 -20.95
N ILE A 185 3.74 -0.44 -21.93
CA ILE A 185 3.33 -0.43 -23.32
C ILE A 185 3.87 -1.71 -23.96
N ASP A 186 2.98 -2.54 -24.51
CA ASP A 186 3.39 -3.74 -25.28
C ASP A 186 3.69 -3.36 -26.73
N LYS A 187 2.68 -2.75 -27.35
CA LYS A 187 2.69 -2.38 -28.75
C LYS A 187 1.75 -1.22 -28.95
N ILE A 188 2.06 -0.39 -29.93
CA ILE A 188 1.16 0.65 -30.44
C ILE A 188 0.73 0.19 -31.82
N ASP A 189 -0.55 -0.12 -31.99
CA ASP A 189 -1.13 -0.41 -33.29
C ASP A 189 -1.72 0.89 -33.83
N GLY A 190 -1.23 1.36 -34.98
CA GLY A 190 -1.56 2.64 -35.61
C GLY A 190 -3.05 2.86 -35.93
N LYS A 191 -3.91 1.90 -35.56
CA LYS A 191 -5.37 1.96 -35.59
C LYS A 191 -5.96 2.32 -34.21
N LEU A 192 -5.33 3.25 -33.49
CA LEU A 192 -5.80 3.78 -32.20
C LEU A 192 -5.92 2.75 -31.07
N ASN A 193 -5.18 1.65 -31.18
CA ASN A 193 -5.23 0.55 -30.25
C ASN A 193 -3.86 0.37 -29.60
N ILE A 194 -3.83 0.48 -28.28
CA ILE A 194 -2.63 0.30 -27.48
C ILE A 194 -2.90 -0.90 -26.56
N PRO A 195 -2.47 -2.12 -26.92
CA PRO A 195 -2.34 -3.20 -25.94
C PRO A 195 -1.37 -2.80 -24.82
N LEU A 196 -1.79 -3.06 -23.59
CA LEU A 196 -1.13 -2.63 -22.36
C LEU A 196 -1.05 -3.81 -21.39
N TYR A 197 -0.02 -3.83 -20.57
CA TYR A 197 0.00 -4.66 -19.36
C TYR A 197 -0.01 -3.77 -18.14
N THR A 198 -0.71 -4.19 -17.09
CA THR A 198 -0.58 -3.54 -15.78
C THR A 198 0.82 -3.81 -15.23
N THR A 199 1.56 -2.75 -14.92
CA THR A 199 2.86 -2.84 -14.28
C THR A 199 2.83 -2.41 -12.82
N HIS A 200 3.81 -2.90 -12.08
CA HIS A 200 3.96 -2.86 -10.63
C HIS A 200 3.93 -1.43 -10.04
#